data_AF-A0A9E3P1J1-F1
#
_entry.id   AF-A0A9E3P1J1-F1
#
_cell.length_a   1.000
_cell.length_b   1.000
_cell.length_c   1.000
_cell.angle_alpha   90.00
_cell.angle_beta   90.00
_cell.angle_gamma   90.00
#
_symmetry.space_group_name_H-M   'P 1'
#
loop_
_entity.id
_entity.type
_entity.pdbx_description
1 polymer ?
#
loop_
_entity_poly.entity_id
_entity_poly.type
_entity_poly.pdbx_seq_one_letter_code
_entity_poly.pdbx_strand_id
1 'polypeptide(L)'
;MKLLKLLLASLAVSSFAIAGCSADVDPAAEGDDDVEDIGVSQDELGARARQFVGKFNWEGASSGAFVDFEQLSLDASGGYTAKVDAGLVNPAVRCIRFPCTLPESGAWSVFTSGGKTKIRVNPAGRKPSRSYWATIANGTLSLTRFGQTTKLFKQSTITCANVRCAAGTHCEMRGINGGSIPVCIADAPPPPPPPATCAAVLCMVGTVCVEKPTGAECVPQPPCVKTGCSGHVCSDRSVITTCEFRPEYACYQQATCERQANGQCGFTQTPALQACLANP
;
A
#
# COMPACT_ATOMS: atom_id res chain seq x y z
N MET A 1 -37.00 -25.40 -74.64
CA MET A 1 -35.87 -25.80 -75.52
C MET A 1 -34.69 -26.21 -74.64
N LYS A 2 -34.26 -27.48 -74.77
CA LYS A 2 -33.07 -28.19 -74.22
C LYS A 2 -32.98 -28.30 -72.68
N LEU A 3 -33.25 -29.46 -72.04
CA LEU A 3 -32.43 -30.71 -71.95
C LEU A 3 -30.98 -30.43 -71.51
N LEU A 4 -30.27 -31.17 -70.64
CA LEU A 4 -30.44 -32.41 -69.86
C LEU A 4 -29.06 -32.68 -69.18
N LYS A 5 -29.04 -33.49 -68.10
CA LYS A 5 -27.95 -34.29 -67.48
C LYS A 5 -27.55 -33.75 -66.10
N LEU A 6 -27.92 -34.35 -64.96
CA LEU A 6 -27.87 -35.75 -64.49
C LEU A 6 -26.54 -36.47 -64.73
N LEU A 7 -25.77 -36.66 -63.65
CA LEU A 7 -24.91 -37.82 -63.42
C LEU A 7 -24.77 -38.05 -61.90
N LEU A 8 -25.42 -39.13 -61.44
CA LEU A 8 -25.07 -39.88 -60.23
C LEU A 8 -23.81 -40.71 -60.51
N ALA A 9 -22.97 -40.94 -59.48
CA ALA A 9 -22.32 -42.24 -59.28
C ALA A 9 -21.75 -42.38 -57.85
N SER A 10 -22.31 -43.33 -57.10
CA SER A 10 -21.74 -43.97 -55.90
C SER A 10 -20.60 -44.92 -56.25
N LEU A 11 -19.65 -45.13 -55.32
CA LEU A 11 -18.91 -46.39 -55.02
C LEU A 11 -18.08 -46.12 -53.74
N ALA A 12 -18.44 -46.63 -52.57
CA ALA A 12 -18.26 -47.99 -52.02
C ALA A 12 -16.83 -48.30 -51.54
N VAL A 13 -16.71 -48.34 -50.20
CA VAL A 13 -15.96 -49.25 -49.31
C VAL A 13 -14.85 -50.11 -49.92
N SER A 14 -13.66 -50.06 -49.30
CA SER A 14 -12.76 -51.22 -49.17
C SER A 14 -11.83 -51.05 -47.96
N SER A 15 -12.16 -51.79 -46.91
CA SER A 15 -11.28 -52.08 -45.78
C SER A 15 -10.29 -53.16 -46.19
N PHE A 16 -8.99 -52.95 -45.96
CA PHE A 16 -8.02 -54.04 -45.87
C PHE A 16 -7.15 -53.80 -44.63
N ALA A 17 -7.42 -54.62 -43.61
CA ALA A 17 -6.46 -54.92 -42.56
C ALA A 17 -5.61 -56.09 -43.06
N ILE A 18 -4.29 -55.92 -43.07
CA ILE A 18 -3.35 -57.03 -43.18
C ILE A 18 -2.41 -56.90 -41.98
N ALA A 19 -2.59 -57.82 -41.03
CA ALA A 19 -1.59 -58.17 -40.05
C ALA A 19 -0.57 -59.08 -40.75
N GLY A 20 0.71 -58.80 -40.57
CA GLY A 20 1.81 -59.63 -41.06
C GLY A 20 3.08 -59.30 -40.28
N CYS A 21 3.40 -60.14 -39.30
CA CYS A 21 4.72 -60.23 -38.69
C CYS A 21 5.59 -61.15 -39.57
N SER A 22 6.82 -60.75 -39.89
CA SER A 22 7.99 -61.65 -39.82
C SER A 22 9.28 -60.83 -39.90
N ALA A 23 10.30 -61.40 -39.27
CA ALA A 23 11.58 -60.84 -38.88
C ALA A 23 12.64 -60.81 -40.00
N ASP A 24 13.81 -60.31 -39.58
CA ASP A 24 15.17 -60.49 -40.10
C ASP A 24 15.68 -59.47 -41.12
N VAL A 25 16.42 -58.47 -40.61
CA VAL A 25 17.56 -57.87 -41.32
C VAL A 25 18.71 -57.66 -40.32
N ASP A 26 19.84 -58.28 -40.65
CA ASP A 26 21.15 -58.23 -40.02
C ASP A 26 21.83 -56.83 -40.11
N PRO A 27 22.94 -56.60 -39.37
CA PRO A 27 23.38 -55.29 -38.91
C PRO A 27 24.37 -54.63 -39.87
N ALA A 28 24.23 -53.32 -40.06
CA ALA A 28 25.31 -52.35 -40.28
C ALA A 28 24.73 -51.04 -40.82
N ALA A 29 24.53 -50.06 -39.95
CA ALA A 29 24.56 -48.64 -40.28
C ALA A 29 24.77 -47.90 -38.95
N GLU A 30 25.98 -47.37 -38.76
CA GLU A 30 26.25 -45.93 -38.76
C GLU A 30 25.97 -45.34 -37.38
N GLY A 31 27.02 -44.79 -36.78
CA GLY A 31 26.97 -44.21 -35.44
C GLY A 31 25.95 -43.09 -35.39
N ASP A 32 24.89 -43.34 -34.63
CA ASP A 32 24.02 -42.32 -34.10
C ASP A 32 24.87 -41.41 -33.20
N ASP A 33 25.06 -40.16 -33.63
CA ASP A 33 25.30 -39.06 -32.71
C ASP A 33 24.02 -38.93 -31.87
N ASP A 34 23.93 -39.75 -30.83
CA ASP A 34 23.00 -39.61 -29.71
C ASP A 34 23.29 -38.26 -29.05
N VAL A 35 22.73 -37.19 -29.61
CA VAL A 35 22.48 -35.97 -28.86
C VAL A 35 21.43 -36.37 -27.84
N GLU A 36 21.89 -36.79 -26.67
CA GLU A 36 21.06 -36.95 -25.49
C GLU A 36 20.21 -35.68 -25.37
N ASP A 37 18.91 -35.79 -25.65
CA ASP A 37 17.93 -34.78 -25.27
C ASP A 37 17.94 -34.79 -23.74
N ILE A 38 18.84 -34.00 -23.15
CA ILE A 38 19.00 -33.85 -21.71
C ILE A 38 17.65 -33.36 -21.21
N GLY A 39 16.83 -34.31 -20.76
CA GLY A 39 15.50 -34.06 -20.28
C GLY A 39 15.58 -33.02 -19.17
N VAL A 40 15.01 -31.84 -19.41
CA VAL A 40 14.97 -30.77 -18.42
C VAL A 40 14.26 -31.31 -17.18
N SER A 41 14.92 -31.23 -16.01
CA SER A 41 14.40 -31.80 -14.78
C SER A 41 13.08 -31.13 -14.37
N GLN A 42 12.23 -31.88 -13.65
CA GLN A 42 10.94 -31.36 -13.17
C GLN A 42 11.12 -30.11 -12.29
N ASP A 43 12.22 -30.05 -11.51
CA ASP A 43 12.55 -28.90 -10.67
C ASP A 43 12.91 -27.66 -11.50
N GLU A 44 13.65 -27.83 -12.60
CA GLU A 44 13.98 -26.74 -13.51
C GLU A 44 12.73 -26.22 -14.23
N LEU A 45 11.83 -27.12 -14.66
CA LEU A 45 10.52 -26.73 -15.22
C LEU A 45 9.67 -25.99 -14.17
N GLY A 46 9.72 -26.42 -12.90
CA GLY A 46 9.06 -25.74 -11.79
C GLY A 46 9.60 -24.32 -11.58
N ALA A 47 10.92 -24.14 -11.57
CA ALA A 47 11.55 -22.83 -11.49
C ALA A 47 11.16 -21.94 -12.68
N ARG A 48 11.18 -22.50 -13.90
CA ARG A 48 10.73 -21.82 -15.12
C ARG A 48 9.22 -21.53 -15.11
N ALA A 49 8.38 -22.27 -14.41
CA ALA A 49 6.96 -21.97 -14.29
C ALA A 49 6.71 -20.74 -13.40
N ARG A 50 7.46 -20.61 -12.30
CA ARG A 50 7.29 -19.51 -11.32
C ARG A 50 7.41 -18.12 -11.94
N GLN A 51 8.24 -17.92 -12.96
CA GLN A 51 8.35 -16.61 -13.63
C GLN A 51 7.05 -16.19 -14.32
N PHE A 52 6.24 -17.14 -14.80
CA PHE A 52 4.99 -16.88 -15.51
C PHE A 52 3.79 -16.71 -14.58
N VAL A 53 3.93 -17.00 -13.28
CA VAL A 53 2.85 -16.82 -12.31
C VAL A 53 2.50 -15.33 -12.17
N GLY A 54 1.21 -15.02 -12.32
CA GLY A 54 0.70 -13.66 -12.27
C GLY A 54 -0.58 -13.46 -13.06
N LYS A 55 -1.09 -12.23 -13.02
CA LYS A 55 -2.22 -11.77 -13.82
C LYS A 55 -1.69 -10.87 -14.93
N PHE A 56 -2.19 -11.05 -16.14
CA PHE A 56 -1.73 -10.35 -17.33
C PHE A 56 -2.92 -9.88 -18.17
N ASN A 57 -2.80 -8.69 -18.75
CA ASN A 57 -3.83 -8.08 -19.59
C ASN A 57 -3.29 -7.72 -20.97
N TRP A 58 -4.16 -7.83 -21.96
CA TRP A 58 -3.98 -7.26 -23.28
C TRP A 58 -4.48 -5.82 -23.27
N GLU A 59 -3.64 -4.88 -23.70
CA GLU A 59 -3.86 -3.42 -23.64
C GLU A 59 -4.17 -2.80 -25.02
N GLY A 60 -4.74 -3.58 -25.95
CA GLY A 60 -5.09 -3.04 -27.27
C GLY A 60 -3.94 -3.11 -28.28
N ALA A 61 -3.86 -2.10 -29.15
CA ALA A 61 -2.91 -2.08 -30.27
C ALA A 61 -1.43 -2.17 -29.84
N SER A 62 -1.07 -1.70 -28.64
CA SER A 62 0.27 -1.80 -28.07
C SER A 62 0.71 -3.24 -27.79
N SER A 63 -0.26 -4.15 -27.69
CA SER A 63 -0.07 -5.56 -27.33
C SER A 63 0.21 -6.47 -28.54
N GLY A 64 0.30 -5.92 -29.74
CA GLY A 64 0.43 -6.69 -30.98
C GLY A 64 -0.88 -7.36 -31.40
N ALA A 65 -0.78 -8.49 -32.09
CA ALA A 65 -1.95 -9.21 -32.56
C ALA A 65 -2.71 -9.82 -31.37
N PHE A 66 -4.03 -9.67 -31.35
CA PHE A 66 -4.86 -10.45 -30.45
C PHE A 66 -4.90 -11.89 -30.94
N VAL A 67 -4.30 -12.80 -30.18
CA VAL A 67 -4.28 -14.23 -30.51
C VAL A 67 -5.46 -14.90 -29.80
N ASP A 68 -5.32 -15.18 -28.51
CA ASP A 68 -6.32 -15.94 -27.76
C ASP A 68 -6.77 -15.25 -26.46
N PHE A 69 -5.98 -14.35 -25.86
CA PHE A 69 -6.21 -13.85 -24.49
C PHE A 69 -6.35 -12.33 -24.45
N GLU A 70 -7.44 -11.86 -23.83
CA GLU A 70 -7.56 -10.48 -23.33
C GLU A 70 -7.06 -10.38 -21.88
N GLN A 71 -7.35 -11.40 -21.08
CA GLN A 71 -6.86 -11.52 -19.70
C GLN A 71 -6.38 -12.95 -19.46
N LEU A 72 -5.27 -13.11 -18.76
CA LEU A 72 -4.73 -14.41 -18.37
C LEU A 72 -4.18 -14.34 -16.94
N SER A 73 -4.64 -15.22 -16.07
CA SER A 73 -4.11 -15.41 -14.72
C SER A 73 -3.57 -16.82 -14.59
N LEU A 74 -2.26 -16.94 -14.39
CA LEU A 74 -1.57 -18.20 -14.15
C LEU A 74 -1.24 -18.31 -12.66
N ASP A 75 -1.79 -19.32 -12.00
CA ASP A 75 -1.57 -19.58 -10.58
C ASP A 75 -0.42 -20.59 -10.35
N ALA A 76 0.19 -20.52 -9.16
CA ALA A 76 1.33 -21.36 -8.77
C ALA A 76 0.95 -22.85 -8.56
N SER A 77 -0.32 -23.15 -8.27
CA SER A 77 -0.81 -24.53 -8.16
C SER A 77 -1.04 -25.21 -9.52
N GLY A 78 -0.83 -24.50 -10.64
CA GLY A 78 -1.07 -24.99 -11.99
C GLY A 78 -2.48 -24.74 -12.49
N GLY A 79 -3.31 -23.98 -11.76
CA GLY A 79 -4.60 -23.50 -12.23
C GLY A 79 -4.47 -22.23 -13.08
N TYR A 80 -5.38 -22.02 -14.04
CA TYR A 80 -5.50 -20.73 -14.72
C TYR A 80 -6.94 -20.27 -14.87
N THR A 81 -7.10 -18.96 -14.97
CA THR A 81 -8.34 -18.30 -15.40
C THR A 81 -8.02 -17.29 -16.49
N ALA A 82 -8.94 -17.08 -17.42
CA ALA A 82 -8.72 -16.22 -18.58
C ALA A 82 -10.02 -15.61 -19.11
N LYS A 83 -9.88 -14.49 -19.81
CA LYS A 83 -10.86 -14.02 -20.80
C LYS A 83 -10.26 -14.25 -22.17
N VAL A 84 -10.81 -15.21 -22.90
CA VAL A 84 -10.28 -15.66 -24.20
C VAL A 84 -11.22 -15.32 -25.32
N ASP A 85 -10.72 -15.32 -26.57
CA ASP A 85 -11.57 -15.18 -27.76
C ASP A 85 -12.83 -16.07 -27.67
N ALA A 86 -13.99 -15.45 -27.86
CA ALA A 86 -15.27 -16.13 -27.68
C ALA A 86 -15.43 -17.35 -28.61
N GLY A 87 -14.83 -17.32 -29.81
CA GLY A 87 -14.85 -18.43 -30.76
C GLY A 87 -14.13 -19.69 -30.25
N LEU A 88 -13.17 -19.54 -29.33
CA LEU A 88 -12.49 -20.68 -28.68
C LEU A 88 -13.35 -21.35 -27.60
N VAL A 89 -14.27 -20.61 -27.00
CA VAL A 89 -15.16 -21.10 -25.92
C VAL A 89 -16.47 -21.60 -26.49
N ASN A 90 -17.06 -20.82 -27.39
CA ASN A 90 -18.33 -21.12 -28.04
C ASN A 90 -18.31 -20.56 -29.48
N PRO A 91 -18.12 -21.42 -30.50
CA PRO A 91 -18.02 -20.98 -31.90
C PRO A 91 -19.33 -20.42 -32.46
N ALA A 92 -20.46 -20.54 -31.76
CA ALA A 92 -21.74 -19.95 -32.16
C ALA A 92 -21.83 -18.45 -31.82
N VAL A 93 -20.96 -17.93 -30.94
CA VAL A 93 -21.00 -16.52 -30.55
C VAL A 93 -20.58 -15.64 -31.73
N ARG A 94 -21.34 -14.55 -31.94
CA ARG A 94 -21.08 -13.52 -32.94
C ARG A 94 -21.03 -12.19 -32.20
N CYS A 95 -19.99 -11.41 -32.45
CA CYS A 95 -19.70 -10.24 -31.64
C CYS A 95 -19.77 -8.98 -32.48
N ILE A 96 -20.35 -7.94 -31.89
CA ILE A 96 -20.50 -6.62 -32.54
C ILE A 96 -19.24 -5.77 -32.31
N ARG A 97 -18.51 -6.03 -31.21
CA ARG A 97 -17.31 -5.28 -30.81
C ARG A 97 -16.13 -6.23 -30.54
N PHE A 98 -14.94 -5.75 -30.86
CA PHE A 98 -13.66 -6.44 -30.68
C PHE A 98 -12.83 -5.81 -29.54
N PRO A 99 -12.08 -6.58 -28.74
CA PRO A 99 -12.04 -8.04 -28.72
C PRO A 99 -13.33 -8.62 -28.12
N CYS A 100 -13.72 -9.79 -28.58
CA CYS A 100 -14.87 -10.48 -28.04
C CYS A 100 -14.41 -11.66 -27.21
N THR A 101 -14.65 -11.59 -25.91
CA THR A 101 -14.10 -12.58 -24.99
C THR A 101 -15.14 -13.22 -24.09
N LEU A 102 -14.87 -14.48 -23.74
CA LEU A 102 -15.62 -15.27 -22.79
C LEU A 102 -14.69 -15.78 -21.68
N PRO A 103 -15.22 -15.98 -20.46
CA PRO A 103 -14.44 -16.55 -19.38
C PRO A 103 -14.08 -18.00 -19.68
N GLU A 104 -12.86 -18.38 -19.34
CA GLU A 104 -12.35 -19.75 -19.42
C GLU A 104 -11.47 -20.03 -18.20
N SER A 105 -11.45 -21.29 -17.75
CA SER A 105 -10.57 -21.75 -16.69
C SER A 105 -10.11 -23.18 -16.98
N GLY A 106 -9.04 -23.60 -16.31
CA GLY A 106 -8.50 -24.94 -16.45
C GLY A 106 -7.14 -25.10 -15.77
N ALA A 107 -6.35 -26.04 -16.27
CA ALA A 107 -4.99 -26.26 -15.80
C ALA A 107 -3.97 -25.75 -16.83
N TRP A 108 -2.79 -25.34 -16.37
CA TRP A 108 -1.68 -24.95 -17.24
C TRP A 108 -0.39 -25.63 -16.82
N SER A 109 0.56 -25.74 -17.74
CA SER A 109 1.89 -26.27 -17.47
C SER A 109 2.94 -25.63 -18.37
N VAL A 110 4.20 -25.71 -17.95
CA VAL A 110 5.37 -25.31 -18.73
C VAL A 110 6.12 -26.54 -19.19
N PHE A 111 6.59 -26.50 -20.43
CA PHE A 111 7.47 -27.54 -20.99
C PHE A 111 8.43 -26.90 -22.00
N THR A 112 9.50 -27.59 -22.35
CA THR A 112 10.46 -27.16 -23.36
C THR A 112 10.27 -27.95 -24.66
N SER A 113 10.62 -27.33 -25.78
CA SER A 113 10.59 -27.98 -27.09
C SER A 113 11.59 -27.24 -27.99
N GLY A 114 12.61 -27.94 -28.50
CA GLY A 114 13.68 -27.31 -29.29
C GLY A 114 14.38 -26.16 -28.55
N GLY A 115 14.69 -26.35 -27.26
CA GLY A 115 15.36 -25.36 -26.40
C GLY A 115 14.52 -24.13 -26.01
N LYS A 116 13.27 -24.03 -26.48
CA LYS A 116 12.38 -22.90 -26.21
C LYS A 116 11.28 -23.28 -25.23
N THR A 117 10.92 -22.33 -24.36
CA THR A 117 9.84 -22.51 -23.38
C THR A 117 8.47 -22.43 -24.03
N LYS A 118 7.60 -23.36 -23.69
CA LYS A 118 6.18 -23.37 -24.05
C LYS A 118 5.29 -23.38 -22.82
N ILE A 119 4.18 -22.68 -22.92
CA ILE A 119 3.05 -22.79 -21.99
C ILE A 119 1.97 -23.63 -22.67
N ARG A 120 1.48 -24.67 -22.00
CA ARG A 120 0.27 -25.39 -22.37
C ARG A 120 -0.86 -24.95 -21.46
N VAL A 121 -2.01 -24.62 -22.03
CA VAL A 121 -3.27 -24.46 -21.30
C VAL A 121 -4.20 -25.61 -21.68
N ASN A 122 -4.84 -26.19 -20.68
CA ASN A 122 -5.79 -27.30 -20.77
C ASN A 122 -7.13 -26.81 -20.21
N PRO A 123 -8.02 -26.27 -21.07
CA PRO A 123 -9.28 -25.72 -20.59
C PRO A 123 -10.20 -26.82 -20.05
N ALA A 124 -11.00 -26.47 -19.05
CA ALA A 124 -12.03 -27.35 -18.52
C ALA A 124 -13.11 -27.66 -19.59
N GLY A 125 -13.77 -28.82 -19.46
CA GLY A 125 -14.93 -29.17 -20.27
C GLY A 125 -14.64 -29.77 -21.65
N ARG A 126 -13.64 -30.66 -21.77
CA ARG A 126 -13.27 -31.39 -23.01
C ARG A 126 -12.92 -30.50 -24.21
N LYS A 127 -12.46 -29.27 -23.94
CA LYS A 127 -11.94 -28.38 -24.98
C LYS A 127 -10.51 -28.77 -25.35
N PRO A 128 -10.07 -28.52 -26.59
CA PRO A 128 -8.71 -28.86 -27.01
C PRO A 128 -7.68 -28.04 -26.23
N SER A 129 -6.58 -28.69 -25.87
CA SER A 129 -5.43 -28.01 -25.27
C SER A 129 -4.76 -27.08 -26.28
N ARG A 130 -4.16 -26.01 -25.78
CA ARG A 130 -3.47 -25.02 -26.63
C ARG A 130 -2.07 -24.80 -26.08
N SER A 131 -1.09 -24.75 -26.97
CA SER A 131 0.32 -24.55 -26.63
C SER A 131 0.86 -23.29 -27.29
N TYR A 132 1.61 -22.51 -26.54
CA TYR A 132 2.17 -21.23 -26.95
C TYR A 132 3.67 -21.25 -26.71
N TRP A 133 4.46 -20.72 -27.64
CA TRP A 133 5.81 -20.30 -27.30
C TRP A 133 5.72 -19.11 -26.36
N ALA A 134 6.43 -19.15 -25.23
CA ALA A 134 6.28 -18.17 -24.17
C ALA A 134 7.64 -17.56 -23.80
N THR A 135 7.68 -16.23 -23.73
CA THR A 135 8.79 -15.48 -23.14
C THR A 135 8.23 -14.45 -22.17
N ILE A 136 8.95 -14.17 -21.09
CA ILE A 136 8.61 -13.09 -20.18
C ILE A 136 9.83 -12.20 -19.96
N ALA A 137 9.64 -10.89 -20.12
CA ALA A 137 10.68 -9.89 -19.89
C ALA A 137 10.02 -8.61 -19.40
N ASN A 138 10.57 -8.01 -18.33
CA ASN A 138 10.10 -6.73 -17.77
C ASN A 138 8.58 -6.70 -17.47
N GLY A 139 8.01 -7.83 -17.03
CA GLY A 139 6.57 -7.94 -16.77
C GLY A 139 5.70 -8.09 -18.03
N THR A 140 6.27 -8.16 -19.23
CA THR A 140 5.53 -8.47 -20.46
C THR A 140 5.65 -9.95 -20.79
N LEU A 141 4.53 -10.66 -20.78
CA LEU A 141 4.39 -12.03 -21.24
C LEU A 141 4.07 -12.04 -22.73
N SER A 142 4.96 -12.56 -23.57
CA SER A 142 4.72 -12.75 -25.00
C SER A 142 4.34 -14.19 -25.27
N LEU A 143 3.18 -14.41 -25.91
CA LEU A 143 2.67 -15.72 -26.29
C LEU A 143 2.53 -15.79 -27.81
N THR A 144 3.25 -16.72 -28.44
CA THR A 144 3.23 -16.92 -29.89
C THR A 144 2.56 -18.24 -30.27
N ARG A 145 1.59 -18.18 -31.19
CA ARG A 145 0.88 -19.33 -31.76
C ARG A 145 0.51 -19.04 -33.21
N PHE A 146 0.65 -20.02 -34.09
CA PHE A 146 0.38 -19.88 -35.54
C PHE A 146 1.06 -18.67 -36.20
N GLY A 147 2.31 -18.38 -35.80
CA GLY A 147 3.09 -17.26 -36.33
C GLY A 147 2.69 -15.87 -35.80
N GLN A 148 1.62 -15.76 -35.02
CA GLN A 148 1.19 -14.50 -34.40
C GLN A 148 1.61 -14.44 -32.94
N THR A 149 1.96 -13.25 -32.47
CA THR A 149 2.38 -13.01 -31.07
C THR A 149 1.44 -12.00 -30.42
N THR A 150 0.86 -12.39 -29.28
CA THR A 150 0.18 -11.48 -28.37
C THR A 150 1.11 -11.15 -27.20
N LYS A 151 1.13 -9.89 -26.80
CA LYS A 151 1.83 -9.42 -25.60
C LYS A 151 0.78 -9.14 -24.51
N LEU A 152 1.00 -9.70 -23.34
CA LEU A 152 0.18 -9.47 -22.16
C LEU A 152 1.03 -8.78 -21.11
N PHE A 153 0.56 -7.67 -20.58
CA PHE A 153 1.26 -6.89 -19.57
C PHE A 153 0.84 -7.39 -18.19
N LYS A 154 1.82 -7.76 -17.36
CA LYS A 154 1.58 -8.18 -15.99
C LYS A 154 0.88 -7.04 -15.29
N GLN A 155 -0.33 -7.29 -14.78
CA GLN A 155 -1.00 -6.36 -13.91
C GLN A 155 -0.06 -6.13 -12.73
N SER A 156 0.49 -4.92 -12.64
CA SER A 156 1.17 -4.47 -11.44
C SER A 156 0.19 -4.72 -10.30
N THR A 157 0.55 -5.56 -9.35
CA THR A 157 -0.13 -5.60 -8.06
C THR A 157 -0.05 -4.19 -7.54
N ILE A 158 -1.14 -3.43 -7.71
CA ILE A 158 -1.22 -2.07 -7.19
C ILE A 158 -1.09 -2.26 -5.69
N THR A 159 0.04 -1.83 -5.16
CA THR A 159 0.40 -1.91 -3.75
C THR A 159 0.81 -0.52 -3.33
N CYS A 160 0.82 -0.26 -2.03
CA CYS A 160 1.29 1.02 -1.52
C CYS A 160 2.74 1.35 -1.88
N ALA A 161 3.55 0.37 -2.30
CA ALA A 161 4.90 0.61 -2.81
C ALA A 161 4.93 1.42 -4.13
N ASN A 162 3.88 1.31 -4.95
CA ASN A 162 3.81 1.92 -6.28
C ASN A 162 2.73 3.01 -6.40
N VAL A 163 1.98 3.28 -5.32
CA VAL A 163 0.95 4.34 -5.28
C VAL A 163 1.54 5.60 -4.65
N ARG A 164 1.42 6.72 -5.37
CA ARG A 164 1.74 8.05 -4.83
C ARG A 164 0.45 8.73 -4.40
N CYS A 165 0.29 8.91 -3.09
CA CYS A 165 -0.82 9.66 -2.52
C CYS A 165 -0.54 11.17 -2.52
N ALA A 166 -1.57 11.99 -2.38
CA ALA A 166 -1.43 13.44 -2.30
C ALA A 166 -0.74 13.86 -0.98
N ALA A 167 -0.23 15.10 -0.90
CA ALA A 167 0.33 15.61 0.34
C ALA A 167 -0.71 15.56 1.48
N GLY A 168 -0.30 15.13 2.67
CA GLY A 168 -1.20 14.95 3.83
C GLY A 168 -2.05 13.66 3.77
N THR A 169 -1.65 12.69 2.95
CA THR A 169 -2.27 11.36 2.91
C THR A 169 -1.18 10.29 2.87
N HIS A 170 -1.43 9.14 3.50
CA HIS A 170 -0.58 7.95 3.40
C HIS A 170 -1.34 6.80 2.74
N CYS A 171 -0.60 5.86 2.17
CA CYS A 171 -1.19 4.67 1.57
C CYS A 171 -1.33 3.54 2.58
N GLU A 172 -2.51 2.94 2.67
CA GLU A 172 -2.78 1.73 3.45
C GLU A 172 -3.40 0.64 2.54
N MET A 173 -2.99 -0.61 2.71
CA MET A 173 -3.63 -1.73 2.01
C MET A 173 -4.92 -2.10 2.74
N ARG A 174 -6.08 -1.78 2.15
CA ARG A 174 -7.40 -2.12 2.71
C ARG A 174 -7.94 -3.38 2.04
N GLY A 175 -8.39 -4.34 2.85
CA GLY A 175 -9.02 -5.57 2.36
C GLY A 175 -10.49 -5.33 2.01
N ILE A 176 -10.87 -5.55 0.75
CA ILE A 176 -12.28 -5.69 0.34
C ILE A 176 -12.42 -7.12 -0.19
N ASN A 177 -13.25 -7.94 0.46
CA ASN A 177 -13.62 -9.28 0.00
C ASN A 177 -12.43 -10.19 -0.40
N GLY A 178 -11.38 -10.25 0.43
CA GLY A 178 -10.23 -11.13 0.21
C GLY A 178 -9.16 -10.60 -0.77
N GLY A 179 -9.32 -9.38 -1.30
CA GLY A 179 -8.28 -8.67 -2.03
C GLY A 179 -7.82 -7.41 -1.29
N SER A 180 -6.50 -7.21 -1.18
CA SER A 180 -5.91 -5.98 -0.64
C SER A 180 -5.73 -4.95 -1.75
N ILE A 181 -6.38 -3.79 -1.62
CA ILE A 181 -6.26 -2.66 -2.54
C ILE A 181 -5.61 -1.49 -1.80
N PRO A 182 -4.63 -0.79 -2.38
CA PRO A 182 -4.05 0.40 -1.78
C PRO A 182 -5.07 1.55 -1.82
N VAL A 183 -5.25 2.18 -0.67
CA VAL A 183 -6.12 3.35 -0.49
C VAL A 183 -5.30 4.47 0.12
N CYS A 184 -5.40 5.67 -0.45
CA CYS A 184 -4.83 6.87 0.15
C CYS A 184 -5.79 7.39 1.22
N ILE A 185 -5.30 7.48 2.45
CA ILE A 185 -6.08 7.89 3.62
C ILE A 185 -5.47 9.18 4.15
N ALA A 186 -6.30 10.13 4.56
CA ALA A 186 -5.83 11.37 5.17
C ALA A 186 -4.99 11.05 6.40
N ASP A 187 -3.83 11.71 6.50
CA ASP A 187 -3.03 11.68 7.70
C ASP A 187 -3.87 12.26 8.84
N ALA A 188 -3.79 11.64 10.03
CA ALA A 188 -4.38 12.23 11.20
C ALA A 188 -3.75 13.63 11.40
N PRO A 189 -4.55 14.66 11.76
CA PRO A 189 -3.98 15.95 12.08
C PRO A 189 -2.92 15.76 13.17
N PRO A 190 -1.78 16.48 13.10
CA PRO A 190 -0.75 16.36 14.11
C PRO A 190 -1.37 16.63 15.50
N PRO A 191 -0.92 15.93 16.55
CA PRO A 191 -1.43 16.19 17.88
C PRO A 191 -1.21 17.68 18.20
N PRO A 192 -2.16 18.32 18.91
CA PRO A 192 -1.98 19.71 19.32
C PRO A 192 -0.67 19.82 20.13
N PRO A 193 0.08 20.92 19.99
CA PRO A 193 1.27 21.14 20.82
C PRO A 193 0.89 21.10 22.30
N PRO A 194 1.79 20.64 23.20
CA PRO A 194 1.52 20.69 24.62
C PRO A 194 1.24 22.13 25.06
N PRO A 195 0.33 22.34 26.03
CA PRO A 195 0.09 23.68 26.56
C PRO A 195 1.40 24.28 27.10
N ALA A 196 1.64 25.56 26.80
CA ALA A 196 2.83 26.25 27.27
C ALA A 196 2.86 26.29 28.80
N THR A 197 4.05 26.17 29.39
CA THR A 197 4.27 26.29 30.84
C THR A 197 4.90 27.64 31.17
N CYS A 198 4.84 28.05 32.43
CA CYS A 198 5.45 29.29 32.91
C CYS A 198 6.98 29.30 32.75
N ALA A 199 7.61 28.14 32.55
CA ALA A 199 9.03 28.05 32.20
C ALA A 199 9.33 28.58 30.78
N ALA A 200 8.34 28.54 29.88
CA ALA A 200 8.48 28.96 28.48
C ALA A 200 7.83 30.34 28.20
N VAL A 201 7.15 30.93 29.17
CA VAL A 201 6.40 32.18 29.01
C VAL A 201 7.05 33.32 29.80
N LEU A 202 7.39 34.39 29.09
CA LEU A 202 7.83 35.65 29.71
C LEU A 202 6.64 36.60 29.79
N CYS A 203 6.16 36.82 31.01
CA CYS A 203 5.08 37.76 31.28
C CYS A 203 5.57 39.22 31.25
N MET A 204 4.68 40.14 30.87
CA MET A 204 4.99 41.58 30.90
C MET A 204 5.16 42.09 32.33
N VAL A 205 5.88 43.21 32.49
CA VAL A 205 6.05 43.87 33.79
C VAL A 205 4.68 44.16 34.41
N GLY A 206 4.52 43.82 35.70
CA GLY A 206 3.25 43.96 36.43
C GLY A 206 2.31 42.76 36.33
N THR A 207 2.70 41.70 35.63
CA THR A 207 1.95 40.42 35.59
C THR A 207 2.77 39.27 36.17
N VAL A 208 2.11 38.22 36.63
CA VAL A 208 2.72 36.99 37.13
C VAL A 208 2.19 35.80 36.34
N CYS A 209 3.06 34.84 36.06
CA CYS A 209 2.65 33.62 35.38
C CYS A 209 2.02 32.64 36.37
N VAL A 210 0.86 32.10 36.01
CA VAL A 210 0.17 31.05 36.78
C VAL A 210 -0.08 29.86 35.85
N GLU A 211 0.25 28.66 36.33
CA GLU A 211 -0.03 27.41 35.62
C GLU A 211 -1.53 27.07 35.72
N LYS A 212 -2.20 26.87 34.58
CA LYS A 212 -3.58 26.38 34.50
C LYS A 212 -3.65 25.08 33.67
N PRO A 213 -4.73 24.29 33.77
CA PRO A 213 -4.90 23.07 32.96
C PRO A 213 -4.87 23.33 31.45
N THR A 214 -5.22 24.53 31.02
CA THR A 214 -5.18 24.98 29.61
C THR A 214 -3.84 25.57 29.20
N GLY A 215 -2.86 25.66 30.11
CA GLY A 215 -1.55 26.26 29.92
C GLY A 215 -1.28 27.47 30.82
N ALA A 216 -0.10 28.04 30.66
CA ALA A 216 0.38 29.20 31.38
C ALA A 216 -0.40 30.46 31.01
N GLU A 217 -0.78 31.23 32.02
CA GLU A 217 -1.50 32.49 31.87
C GLU A 217 -0.83 33.61 32.67
N CYS A 218 -0.58 34.74 32.03
CA CYS A 218 -0.10 35.95 32.70
C CYS A 218 -1.29 36.71 33.29
N VAL A 219 -1.37 36.76 34.61
CA VAL A 219 -2.42 37.49 35.32
C VAL A 219 -1.84 38.74 35.98
N PRO A 220 -2.63 39.82 36.17
CA PRO A 220 -2.18 41.00 36.90
C PRO A 220 -1.65 40.65 38.29
N GLN A 221 -0.52 41.23 38.68
CA GLN A 221 -0.01 41.05 40.05
C GLN A 221 -0.93 41.74 41.06
N PRO A 222 -1.23 41.11 42.21
CA PRO A 222 -2.00 41.76 43.26
C PRO A 222 -1.27 43.01 43.82
N PRO A 223 -2.01 44.02 44.32
CA PRO A 223 -1.39 45.17 44.98
C PRO A 223 -0.74 44.75 46.31
N CYS A 224 0.31 45.46 46.71
CA CYS A 224 0.86 45.32 48.06
C CYS A 224 -0.05 45.98 49.08
N VAL A 225 -0.38 45.26 50.15
CA VAL A 225 -1.26 45.72 51.21
C VAL A 225 -0.60 45.53 52.57
N LYS A 226 -0.85 46.49 53.47
CA LYS A 226 -0.54 46.31 54.91
C LYS A 226 -1.55 45.33 55.48
N THR A 227 -1.04 44.30 56.14
CA THR A 227 -1.82 43.19 56.70
C THR A 227 -1.16 42.72 58.01
N GLY A 228 -1.62 41.60 58.57
CA GLY A 228 -1.34 41.21 59.96
C GLY A 228 -2.22 41.98 60.95
N CYS A 229 -2.43 41.43 62.15
CA CYS A 229 -3.44 41.98 63.09
C CYS A 229 -3.14 43.43 63.52
N SER A 230 -1.85 43.82 63.57
CA SER A 230 -1.43 45.19 63.90
C SER A 230 -0.91 46.01 62.71
N GLY A 231 -1.09 45.51 61.47
CA GLY A 231 -0.60 46.19 60.26
C GLY A 231 0.92 46.13 60.06
N HIS A 232 1.60 45.18 60.71
CA HIS A 232 3.07 45.05 60.70
C HIS A 232 3.61 44.14 59.58
N VAL A 233 2.75 43.64 58.68
CA VAL A 233 3.16 42.82 57.52
C VAL A 233 2.81 43.56 56.24
N CYS A 234 3.73 43.64 55.29
CA CYS A 234 3.45 44.11 53.93
C CYS A 234 3.51 42.91 52.99
N SER A 235 2.41 42.64 52.27
CA SER A 235 2.23 41.40 51.48
C SER A 235 1.30 41.66 50.29
N ASP A 236 1.38 40.83 49.25
CA ASP A 236 0.45 40.83 48.10
C ASP A 236 -0.84 40.03 48.37
N ARG A 237 -0.97 39.51 49.58
CA ARG A 237 -2.14 38.80 50.10
C ARG A 237 -2.39 39.14 51.56
N SER A 238 -3.61 38.93 52.02
CA SER A 238 -3.94 39.04 53.44
C SER A 238 -3.19 37.96 54.24
N VAL A 239 -2.43 38.38 55.24
CA VAL A 239 -1.71 37.51 56.17
C VAL A 239 -2.28 37.73 57.56
N ILE A 240 -2.70 36.66 58.22
CA ILE A 240 -3.18 36.71 59.59
C ILE A 240 -1.99 36.39 60.51
N THR A 241 -1.74 37.26 61.48
CA THR A 241 -0.74 37.09 62.53
C THR A 241 -1.40 37.11 63.90
N THR A 242 -0.68 36.74 64.95
CA THR A 242 -1.16 36.92 66.33
C THR A 242 -1.42 38.41 66.61
N CYS A 243 -2.44 38.71 67.40
CA CYS A 243 -2.81 40.09 67.78
C CYS A 243 -1.96 40.65 68.92
N GLU A 244 -0.70 40.24 69.00
CA GLU A 244 0.27 40.87 69.88
C GLU A 244 0.59 42.27 69.36
N PHE A 245 0.64 43.25 70.26
CA PHE A 245 1.06 44.60 69.91
C PHE A 245 2.41 44.87 70.55
N ARG A 246 3.45 45.01 69.71
CA ARG A 246 4.75 45.47 70.14
C ARG A 246 5.00 46.91 69.68
N PRO A 247 5.77 47.73 70.42
CA PRO A 247 6.04 49.11 70.06
C PRO A 247 6.52 49.29 68.62
N GLU A 248 7.35 48.36 68.11
CA GLU A 248 7.91 48.43 66.76
C GLU A 248 6.83 48.38 65.66
N TYR A 249 5.66 47.83 65.95
CA TYR A 249 4.56 47.73 64.99
C TYR A 249 3.94 49.09 64.69
N ALA A 250 3.98 50.05 65.62
CA ALA A 250 3.52 51.41 65.38
C ALA A 250 4.32 52.10 64.25
N CYS A 251 5.62 51.80 64.15
CA CYS A 251 6.48 52.31 63.08
C CYS A 251 6.02 51.83 61.69
N TYR A 252 5.61 50.56 61.57
CA TYR A 252 5.16 49.99 60.28
C TYR A 252 3.78 50.51 59.83
N GLN A 253 2.93 50.96 60.76
CA GLN A 253 1.64 51.55 60.41
C GLN A 253 1.81 52.82 59.57
N GLN A 254 2.87 53.59 59.81
CA GLN A 254 3.18 54.82 59.06
C GLN A 254 4.10 54.57 57.85
N ALA A 255 4.78 53.43 57.78
CA ALA A 255 5.68 53.08 56.68
C ALA A 255 4.94 52.89 55.34
N THR A 256 5.61 53.14 54.21
CA THR A 256 5.06 52.82 52.88
C THR A 256 5.18 51.32 52.62
N CYS A 257 4.06 50.67 52.26
CA CYS A 257 4.02 49.27 51.85
C CYS A 257 3.86 49.21 50.33
N GLU A 258 4.92 48.77 49.65
CA GLU A 258 4.96 48.73 48.18
C GLU A 258 5.85 47.58 47.70
N ARG A 259 5.83 47.34 46.38
CA ARG A 259 6.63 46.29 45.77
C ARG A 259 8.07 46.75 45.66
N GLN A 260 8.99 45.97 46.22
CA GLN A 260 10.41 46.27 46.25
C GLN A 260 11.08 45.85 44.92
N ALA A 261 12.34 46.23 44.74
CA ALA A 261 13.11 45.93 43.52
C ALA A 261 13.27 44.42 43.24
N ASN A 262 13.14 43.57 44.27
CA ASN A 262 13.15 42.12 44.16
C ASN A 262 11.78 41.52 43.74
N GLY A 263 10.78 42.36 43.45
CA GLY A 263 9.44 41.94 43.06
C GLY A 263 8.53 41.51 44.21
N GLN A 264 8.98 41.53 45.46
CA GLN A 264 8.18 41.17 46.64
C GLN A 264 7.59 42.42 47.31
N CYS A 265 6.44 42.28 47.95
CA CYS A 265 5.89 43.34 48.79
C CYS A 265 6.71 43.48 50.08
N GLY A 266 7.03 44.72 50.45
CA GLY A 266 7.81 45.03 51.65
C GLY A 266 7.63 46.47 52.09
N PHE A 267 8.03 46.76 53.33
CA PHE A 267 8.07 48.13 53.82
C PHE A 267 9.33 48.84 53.33
N THR A 268 9.14 50.01 52.72
CA THR A 268 10.24 50.84 52.23
C THR A 268 11.04 51.40 53.40
N GLN A 269 12.34 51.10 53.43
CA GLN A 269 13.26 51.45 54.52
C GLN A 269 13.65 52.92 54.46
N THR A 270 12.71 53.81 54.80
CA THR A 270 12.98 55.25 54.90
C THR A 270 13.78 55.56 56.16
N PRO A 271 14.55 56.68 56.20
CA PRO A 271 15.24 57.11 57.42
C PRO A 271 14.29 57.29 58.61
N ALA A 272 13.05 57.72 58.36
CA ALA A 272 12.02 57.87 59.38
C ALA A 272 11.61 56.51 59.99
N LEU A 273 11.41 55.50 59.15
CA LEU A 273 11.10 54.14 59.61
C LEU A 273 12.27 53.58 60.43
N GLN A 274 13.50 53.73 59.96
CA GLN A 274 14.70 53.23 60.66
C GLN A 274 14.90 53.92 62.02
N ALA A 275 14.71 55.24 62.09
CA ALA A 275 14.80 55.98 63.35
C ALA A 275 13.72 55.55 64.35
N CYS A 276 12.49 55.33 63.87
CA CYS A 276 11.40 54.79 64.69
C CYS A 276 11.74 53.39 65.21
N LEU A 277 12.22 52.49 64.35
CA LEU A 277 12.58 51.13 64.77
C LEU A 277 13.78 51.10 65.73
N ALA A 278 14.65 52.11 65.71
CA ALA A 278 15.75 52.24 66.67
C ALA A 278 15.28 52.73 68.06
N ASN A 279 14.14 53.42 68.15
CA ASN A 279 13.52 53.93 69.38
C ASN A 279 11.98 53.84 69.29
N PRO A 280 11.41 52.62 69.30
CA PRO A 280 10.02 52.34 68.94
C PRO A 280 8.98 52.68 70.02
#